data_AF-A0A0Q4MRR7-F1
#
_entry.id   AF-A0A0Q4MRR7-F1
#
_cell.length_a   1.000
_cell.length_b   1.000
_cell.length_c   1.000
_cell.angle_alpha   90.00
_cell.angle_beta   90.00
_cell.angle_gamma   90.00
#
_symmetry.space_group_name_H-M   'P 1'
#
loop_
_entity.id
_entity.type
_entity.pdbx_description
1 polymer ?
#
loop_
_entity_poly.entity_id
_entity_poly.type
_entity_poly.pdbx_seq_one_letter_code
_entity_poly.pdbx_strand_id
1 'polypeptide(L)'
;MAQFQKGKTTQDQVVQAIGNPPKKAEVNGKEIWTYNYTKIAGLPLMPNVNESAIFEWSKKGELLNAYKSGGSQGESDNPLLSAAGL
;
A
#
# COMPACT_ATOMS: atom_id res chain seq x y z
N MET A 1 9.87 5.33 2.58
CA MET A 1 10.34 3.92 2.46
C MET A 1 11.85 3.77 2.55
N ALA A 2 12.60 4.79 3.00
CA ALA A 2 14.06 4.70 3.11
C ALA A 2 14.56 3.58 4.06
N GLN A 3 13.70 3.08 4.94
CA GLN A 3 14.00 1.97 5.87
C GLN A 3 13.96 0.57 5.22
N PHE A 4 13.34 0.41 4.05
CA PHE A 4 13.24 -0.87 3.36
C PHE A 4 14.17 -0.89 2.14
N GLN A 5 15.07 -1.86 2.09
CA GLN A 5 16.14 -1.96 1.11
C GLN A 5 15.91 -3.13 0.16
N LYS A 6 15.96 -2.85 -1.15
CA LYS A 6 15.84 -3.87 -2.20
C LYS A 6 16.89 -4.97 -2.03
N GLY A 7 16.49 -6.22 -2.22
CA GLY A 7 17.34 -7.40 -2.09
C GLY A 7 17.84 -7.71 -0.67
N LYS A 8 17.43 -6.93 0.35
CA LYS A 8 17.80 -7.17 1.75
C LYS A 8 16.60 -7.30 2.67
N THR A 9 15.59 -6.47 2.44
CA THR A 9 14.38 -6.49 3.25
C THR A 9 13.57 -7.75 2.92
N THR A 10 13.18 -8.47 3.97
CA THR A 10 12.28 -9.63 3.88
C THR A 10 10.84 -9.24 4.17
N GLN A 11 9.91 -10.11 3.78
CA GLN A 11 8.50 -9.97 4.10
C GLN A 11 8.26 -9.82 5.61
N ASP A 12 8.90 -10.65 6.44
CA ASP A 12 8.76 -10.60 7.90
C ASP A 12 9.18 -9.25 8.49
N GLN A 13 10.25 -8.64 7.98
CA GLN A 13 10.69 -7.33 8.44
C GLN A 13 9.66 -6.24 8.13
N VAL A 14 8.97 -6.34 6.99
CA VAL A 14 7.87 -5.43 6.66
C VAL A 14 6.68 -5.69 7.58
N VAL A 15 6.32 -6.96 7.82
CA VAL A 15 5.21 -7.31 8.73
C VAL A 15 5.46 -6.84 10.16
N GLN A 16 6.68 -6.97 10.66
CA GLN A 16 7.05 -6.47 11.99
C GLN A 16 7.01 -4.93 12.06
N ALA A 17 7.36 -4.25 10.97
CA ALA A 17 7.43 -2.80 10.94
C ALA A 17 6.06 -2.11 10.75
N ILE A 18 5.20 -2.66 9.88
CA ILE A 18 3.95 -2.01 9.45
C ILE A 18 2.71 -2.93 9.45
N GLY A 19 2.85 -4.16 9.96
CA GLY A 19 1.77 -5.16 9.98
C GLY A 19 1.61 -5.90 8.65
N ASN A 20 0.63 -6.80 8.61
CA ASN A 20 0.29 -7.52 7.38
C ASN A 20 -0.42 -6.59 6.37
N PRO A 21 -0.20 -6.77 5.05
CA PRO A 21 -0.88 -5.97 4.05
C PRO A 21 -2.37 -6.33 3.99
N PRO A 22 -3.26 -5.33 3.81
CA PRO A 22 -4.68 -5.59 3.59
C PRO A 22 -4.97 -6.25 2.24
N LYS A 23 -4.10 -6.02 1.24
CA LYS A 23 -4.25 -6.59 -0.11
C LYS A 23 -2.93 -7.22 -0.57
N LYS A 24 -3.02 -8.49 -0.98
CA LYS A 24 -1.94 -9.25 -1.62
C LYS A 24 -2.41 -9.70 -3.01
N ALA A 25 -1.55 -9.60 -4.01
CA ALA A 25 -1.82 -10.10 -5.35
C ALA A 25 -0.57 -10.77 -5.91
N GLU A 26 -0.73 -11.75 -6.79
CA GLU A 26 0.38 -12.31 -7.55
C GLU A 26 0.24 -11.90 -9.02
N VAL A 27 1.25 -11.21 -9.56
CA VAL A 27 1.25 -10.70 -10.93
C VAL A 27 2.58 -11.08 -11.59
N ASN A 28 2.52 -11.83 -12.69
CA ASN A 28 3.71 -12.29 -13.43
C ASN A 28 4.75 -12.98 -12.52
N GLY A 29 4.29 -13.74 -11.52
CA GLY A 29 5.16 -14.43 -10.57
C GLY A 29 5.87 -13.52 -9.57
N LYS A 30 5.41 -12.28 -9.41
CA LYS A 30 5.78 -11.41 -8.29
C LYS A 30 4.60 -11.34 -7.33
N GLU A 31 4.90 -11.37 -6.04
CA GLU A 31 3.90 -11.06 -5.02
C GLU A 31 3.90 -9.54 -4.78
N ILE A 32 2.73 -8.93 -4.80
CA ILE A 32 2.51 -7.49 -4.65
C ILE A 32 1.72 -7.29 -3.37
N TRP A 33 2.28 -6.54 -2.43
CA TRP A 33 1.60 -6.13 -1.21
C TRP A 33 1.22 -4.66 -1.32
N THR A 34 -0.04 -4.36 -1.07
CA THR A 34 -0.58 -3.01 -1.14
C THR A 34 -1.14 -2.62 0.22
N TYR A 35 -0.65 -1.49 0.74
CA TYR A 35 -1.16 -0.83 1.94
C TYR A 35 -1.82 0.48 1.51
N ASN A 36 -3.14 0.52 1.54
CA ASN A 36 -3.88 1.73 1.24
C ASN A 36 -3.92 2.63 2.48
N TYR A 37 -3.79 3.94 2.27
CA TYR A 37 -3.92 4.96 3.28
C TYR A 37 -4.88 6.02 2.78
N THR A 38 -6.04 6.11 3.44
CA THR A 38 -7.01 7.17 3.20
C THR A 38 -7.14 8.02 4.46
N LYS A 39 -6.93 9.33 4.32
CA LYS A 39 -7.21 10.33 5.36
C LYS A 39 -8.29 11.27 4.85
N ILE A 40 -9.44 11.22 5.49
CA ILE A 40 -10.50 12.21 5.29
C ILE A 40 -10.23 13.37 6.23
N ALA A 41 -10.11 14.57 5.68
CA ALA A 41 -9.93 15.76 6.48
C ALA A 41 -11.25 16.16 7.16
N GLY A 42 -11.23 16.37 8.47
CA GLY A 42 -12.40 16.83 9.23
C GLY A 42 -12.69 18.33 9.10
N LEU A 43 -11.81 19.10 8.44
CA LEU A 43 -11.96 20.54 8.25
C LEU A 43 -12.12 20.89 6.78
N PRO A 44 -13.02 21.85 6.42
CA PRO A 44 -13.46 22.11 5.04
C PRO A 44 -12.38 22.68 4.09
N LEU A 45 -11.13 22.81 4.52
CA LEU A 45 -10.02 23.35 3.71
C LEU A 45 -8.75 22.47 3.73
N MET A 46 -8.79 21.33 4.42
CA MET A 46 -7.69 20.36 4.35
C MET A 46 -7.99 19.34 3.23
N PRO A 47 -7.04 19.05 2.35
CA PRO A 47 -7.24 18.05 1.31
C PRO A 47 -7.32 16.65 1.93
N ASN A 48 -8.17 15.81 1.35
CA ASN A 48 -8.13 14.38 1.60
C ASN A 48 -6.82 13.82 1.06
N VAL A 49 -6.26 12.84 1.75
CA VAL A 49 -5.09 12.09 1.28
C VAL A 49 -5.56 10.70 0.91
N ASN A 50 -5.24 10.27 -0.31
CA ASN A 50 -5.42 8.90 -0.74
C ASN A 50 -4.13 8.43 -1.43
N GLU A 51 -3.40 7.56 -0.76
CA GLU A 51 -2.12 7.01 -1.22
C GLU A 51 -2.05 5.52 -0.95
N SER A 52 -1.30 4.79 -1.77
CA SER A 52 -1.00 3.39 -1.53
C SER A 52 0.51 3.20 -1.43
N ALA A 53 0.98 2.45 -0.43
CA ALA A 53 2.35 1.93 -0.39
C ALA A 53 2.36 0.52 -0.99
N ILE A 54 3.19 0.33 -2.02
CA ILE A 54 3.28 -0.90 -2.79
C ILE A 54 4.65 -1.52 -2.56
N PHE A 55 4.66 -2.81 -2.23
CA PHE A 55 5.86 -3.63 -2.12
C PHE A 55 5.78 -4.76 -3.14
N GLU A 56 6.80 -4.86 -3.99
CA GLU A 56 6.95 -5.96 -4.93
C GLU A 56 7.97 -6.95 -4.39
N TRP A 57 7.61 -8.22 -4.40
CA TRP A 57 8.41 -9.31 -3.87
C TRP A 57 8.76 -10.29 -4.98
N SER A 58 9.95 -10.86 -4.88
CA SER A 58 10.34 -12.02 -5.69
C SER A 58 9.61 -13.27 -5.18
N LYS A 59 9.57 -14.33 -5.98
CA LYS A 59 9.08 -15.65 -5.54
C LYS A 59 9.81 -16.21 -4.32
N LYS A 60 10.98 -15.68 -4.00
CA LYS A 60 11.80 -16.08 -2.85
C LYS A 60 11.52 -15.23 -1.59
N GLY A 61 10.57 -14.29 -1.66
CA GLY A 61 10.22 -13.41 -0.54
C GLY A 61 11.17 -12.22 -0.34
N GLU A 62 11.99 -11.89 -1.34
CA GLU A 62 12.94 -10.76 -1.28
C GLU A 62 12.31 -9.49 -1.87
N LEU A 63 12.56 -8.34 -1.23
CA LEU A 63 12.03 -7.06 -1.70
C LEU A 63 12.66 -6.67 -3.05
N LEU A 64 11.85 -6.60 -4.10
CA LEU A 64 12.25 -6.10 -5.42
C LEU A 64 12.10 -4.59 -5.51
N ASN A 65 10.97 -4.06 -5.01
CA ASN A 65 10.70 -2.64 -5.05
C ASN A 65 9.74 -2.22 -3.94
N ALA A 66 9.85 -0.97 -3.49
CA ALA A 66 8.91 -0.36 -2.57
C ALA A 66 8.69 1.09 -3.01
N TYR A 67 7.44 1.46 -3.34
CA TYR A 67 7.08 2.78 -3.81
C TYR A 67 5.70 3.22 -3.33
N LYS A 68 5.46 4.53 -3.37
CA LYS A 68 4.14 5.11 -3.14
C LYS A 68 3.50 5.33 -4.49
N SER A 69 2.22 5.05 -4.58
CA SER A 69 1.37 5.45 -5.68
C SER A 69 0.29 6.38 -5.16
N GLY A 70 -0.22 7.28 -6.01
CA GLY A 70 -1.52 7.88 -5.76
C GLY A 70 -2.55 6.78 -5.62
N GLY A 71 -3.51 6.95 -4.71
CA GLY A 71 -4.63 6.03 -4.60
C GLY A 71 -5.39 5.96 -5.92
N SER A 72 -5.77 4.76 -6.34
CA SER A 72 -6.68 4.59 -7.46
C SER A 72 -8.00 5.29 -7.11
N GLN A 73 -8.47 6.21 -7.96
CA GLN A 73 -9.82 6.79 -7.80
C GLN A 73 -10.84 5.64 -7.66
N GLY A 74 -11.54 5.59 -6.51
CA GLY A 74 -12.53 4.55 -6.19
C GLY A 74 -12.07 3.40 -5.29
N GLU A 75 -10.77 3.16 -5.04
CA GLU A 75 -10.30 2.13 -4.08
C GLU A 75 -9.98 2.72 -2.70
N SER A 76 -10.91 3.51 -2.15
CA SER A 76 -10.88 3.85 -0.73
C SER A 76 -11.31 2.62 0.08
N ASP A 77 -10.49 2.18 1.05
CA ASP A 77 -10.85 1.14 2.04
C ASP A 77 -12.03 1.57 2.93
N ASN A 78 -12.51 2.81 2.82
CA ASN A 78 -13.78 3.24 3.40
C ASN A 78 -14.94 2.98 2.40
N PRO A 79 -15.78 1.96 2.64
CA PRO A 79 -16.90 1.64 1.77
C PRO A 79 -17.93 2.78 1.68
N LEU A 80 -18.00 3.69 2.66
CA LEU A 80 -18.88 4.86 2.61
C LEU A 80 -18.45 5.87 1.55
N LEU A 81 -17.14 6.03 1.31
CA LEU A 81 -16.63 6.91 0.26
C LEU A 81 -16.82 6.29 -1.13
N SER A 82 -16.59 4.97 -1.25
CA SER A 82 -16.82 4.23 -2.49
C SER A 82 -18.30 4.26 -2.90
N ALA A 83 -19.22 4.11 -1.95
CA ALA A 83 -20.66 4.21 -2.19
C ALA A 83 -21.14 5.65 -2.54
N ALA A 84 -20.40 6.68 -2.13
CA ALA A 84 -20.70 8.06 -2.45
C ALA A 84 -20.24 8.49 -3.85
N GLY A 85 -19.53 7.61 -4.59
CA GLY A 85 -19.06 7.89 -5.95
C GLY A 85 -17.96 8.96 -6.03
N LEU A 86 -17.16 9.10 -4.97
CA LEU A 86 -16.02 10.01 -4.87
C LEU A 86 -14.67 9.29 -5.03
#